data_AF-A0A2E5BZT6-F1
#
_entry.id   AF-A0A2E5BZT6-F1
#
_cell.length_a   1.000
_cell.length_b   1.000
_cell.length_c   1.000
_cell.angle_alpha   90.00
_cell.angle_beta   90.00
_cell.angle_gamma   90.00
#
_symmetry.space_group_name_H-M   'P 1'
#
loop_
_entity.id
_entity.type
_entity.pdbx_description
1 polymer ?
#
loop_
_entity_poly.entity_id
_entity_poly.type
_entity_poly.pdbx_seq_one_letter_code
_entity_poly.pdbx_strand_id
1 'polypeptide(L)' 'MKSNKVSRRSFLKGLPLGLLGVSAIGLFSGKMISSAANRKAPKFKKGSIFTPRDSDIRG' A
#
# COMPACT_ATOMS: atom_id res chain seq x y z
N MET A 1 13.86 -38.00 -13.18
CA MET A 1 13.19 -36.78 -12.68
C MET A 1 11.83 -37.16 -12.10
N LYS A 2 11.61 -37.02 -10.79
CA LYS A 2 10.31 -37.29 -10.15
C LYS A 2 9.35 -36.15 -10.53
N SER A 3 8.36 -36.41 -11.37
CA SER A 3 7.29 -35.45 -11.63
C SER A 3 6.39 -35.40 -10.40
N ASN A 4 6.65 -34.45 -9.50
CA ASN A 4 5.79 -34.15 -8.36
C ASN A 4 4.50 -33.52 -8.91
N LYS A 5 3.60 -34.34 -9.45
CA LYS A 5 2.27 -33.91 -9.86
C LYS A 5 1.55 -33.40 -8.61
N VAL A 6 1.41 -32.08 -8.52
CA VAL A 6 0.65 -31.44 -7.45
C VAL A 6 -0.75 -32.05 -7.48
N SER A 7 -1.09 -32.79 -6.42
CA SER A 7 -2.38 -33.45 -6.32
C SER A 7 -3.48 -32.41 -6.21
N ARG A 8 -4.60 -32.62 -6.92
CA ARG A 8 -5.81 -31.77 -6.80
C ARG A 8 -6.24 -31.60 -5.35
N ARG A 9 -6.05 -32.63 -4.53
CA ARG A 9 -6.34 -32.61 -3.08
C ARG A 9 -5.42 -31.65 -2.32
N SER A 10 -4.13 -31.56 -2.70
CA SER A 10 -3.19 -30.62 -2.09
C SER A 10 -3.46 -29.19 -2.54
N PHE A 11 -3.87 -28.99 -3.80
CA PHE A 11 -4.28 -27.69 -4.33
C PHE A 11 -5.55 -27.16 -3.62
N LEU A 12 -6.59 -28.00 -3.51
CA LEU A 12 -7.84 -27.63 -2.81
C LEU A 12 -7.63 -27.33 -1.32
N LYS A 13 -6.61 -27.94 -0.69
CA LYS A 13 -6.20 -27.59 0.69
C LYS A 13 -5.40 -26.29 0.78
N GLY A 14 -4.67 -25.93 -0.27
CA GLY A 14 -3.92 -24.68 -0.35
C GLY A 14 -4.80 -23.47 -0.71
N LEU A 15 -5.95 -23.70 -1.35
CA LEU A 15 -6.89 -22.66 -1.78
C LEU A 15 -7.38 -21.76 -0.63
N PRO A 16 -7.81 -22.28 0.53
CA PRO A 16 -8.18 -21.45 1.68
C PRO A 16 -7.04 -20.56 2.18
N LEU A 17 -5.81 -21.09 2.24
CA LEU A 17 -4.63 -20.33 2.64
C LEU A 17 -4.29 -19.24 1.63
N GLY A 18 -4.43 -19.53 0.33
CA GLY A 18 -4.28 -18.54 -0.75
C GLY A 18 -5.31 -17.42 -0.66
N LEU A 19 -6.59 -17.75 -0.42
CA LEU A 19 -7.67 -16.78 -0.24
C LEU A 19 -7.43 -15.86 0.96
N LEU A 20 -6.97 -16.39 2.08
CA LEU A 20 -6.61 -15.60 3.26
C LEU A 20 -5.42 -14.67 2.97
N GLY A 21 -4.41 -15.16 2.25
CA GLY A 21 -3.26 -14.34 1.86
C GLY A 21 -3.64 -13.18 0.94
N VAL A 22 -4.41 -13.46 -0.12
CA VAL A 22 -4.84 -12.43 -1.08
C VAL A 22 -5.77 -11.42 -0.42
N SER A 23 -6.68 -11.86 0.45
CA SER A 23 -7.59 -10.95 1.15
C SER A 23 -6.85 -10.03 2.13
N ALA A 24 -5.87 -10.55 2.89
CA ALA A 24 -5.03 -9.72 3.75
C ALA A 24 -4.26 -8.68 2.93
N ILE A 25 -3.56 -9.10 1.88
CA ILE A 25 -2.79 -8.18 1.02
C ILE A 25 -3.70 -7.11 0.41
N GLY A 26 -4.88 -7.47 -0.08
CA GLY A 26 -5.85 -6.53 -0.65
C GLY A 26 -6.35 -5.49 0.37
N LEU A 27 -6.70 -5.92 1.58
CA LEU A 27 -7.17 -5.02 2.64
C LEU A 27 -6.08 -4.05 3.11
N PHE A 28 -4.86 -4.55 3.34
CA PHE A 28 -3.75 -3.72 3.81
C PHE A 28 -3.28 -2.76 2.71
N SER A 29 -3.11 -3.23 1.48
CA SER A 29 -2.71 -2.38 0.34
C SER A 29 -3.76 -1.30 0.04
N GLY A 30 -5.06 -1.65 0.06
CA GLY A 30 -6.15 -0.68 -0.13
C GLY A 30 -6.17 0.40 0.94
N LYS A 31 -5.96 0.04 2.22
CA LYS A 31 -5.84 1.01 3.31
C LYS A 31 -4.63 1.93 3.15
N MET A 32 -3.47 1.39 2.75
CA MET A 32 -2.27 2.19 2.52
C MET A 32 -2.44 3.17 1.36
N ILE A 33 -2.99 2.71 0.24
CA ILE A 33 -3.25 3.54 -0.94
C ILE A 33 -4.27 4.62 -0.61
N SER A 34 -5.37 4.27 0.06
CA SER A 34 -6.39 5.25 0.49
C SER A 34 -5.81 6.28 1.45
N SER A 35 -4.96 5.87 2.40
CA SER A 35 -4.26 6.78 3.30
C SER A 35 -3.32 7.73 2.56
N ALA A 36 -2.55 7.22 1.60
CA ALA A 36 -1.67 8.04 0.77
C ALA A 36 -2.45 9.03 -0.10
N ALA A 37 -3.56 8.60 -0.70
CA ALA A 37 -4.42 9.46 -1.53
C ALA A 37 -5.07 10.60 -0.74
N ASN A 38 -5.40 10.37 0.53
CA ASN A 38 -6.04 11.36 1.41
C ASN A 38 -5.05 12.20 2.22
N ARG A 39 -3.73 11.97 2.10
CA ARG A 39 -2.72 12.79 2.77
C ARG A 39 -2.70 14.19 2.16
N LYS A 40 -3.22 15.17 2.89
CA LYS A 40 -3.02 16.58 2.57
C LYS A 40 -1.54 16.93 2.75
N ALA A 41 -1.03 17.79 1.88
CA ALA A 41 0.30 18.36 2.06
C ALA A 41 0.41 19.01 3.45
N PRO A 42 1.53 18.84 4.17
CA PRO A 42 1.71 19.44 5.48
C PRO A 42 1.57 20.96 5.35
N LYS A 43 0.68 21.55 6.14
CA LYS A 43 0.57 23.01 6.24
C LYS A 43 1.63 23.48 7.24
N PHE A 44 2.64 24.20 6.74
CA PHE A 44 3.59 24.87 7.62
C PHE A 44 2.88 25.97 8.42
N LYS A 45 3.26 26.14 9.69
CA LYS A 45 2.77 27.27 10.49
C LYS A 45 3.23 28.58 9.84
N LYS A 46 2.36 29.59 9.84
CA LYS A 46 2.69 30.93 9.34
C LYS A 46 3.92 31.46 10.10
N GLY A 47 4.98 31.83 9.37
CA GLY A 47 6.25 32.28 9.94
C GLY A 47 7.25 31.15 10.26
N SER A 48 6.97 29.90 9.87
CA SER A 48 7.94 28.81 9.96
C SER A 48 9.14 29.05 9.03
N ILE A 49 10.33 28.66 9.47
CA ILE A 49 11.56 28.65 8.65
C ILE A 49 11.44 27.74 7.41
N PHE A 50 10.46 26.81 7.41
CA PHE A 50 10.18 25.89 6.31
C PHE A 50 9.10 26.40 5.34
N THR A 51 8.51 27.57 5.59
CA THR A 51 7.58 28.20 4.64
C THR A 51 8.41 28.96 3.60
N PRO A 52 8.27 28.69 2.29
CA PRO A 52 8.95 29.47 1.27
C PRO A 52 8.56 30.94 1.41
N ARG A 53 9.53 31.84 1.28
CA ARG A 53 9.25 33.28 1.35
C ARG A 53 8.52 33.68 0.07
N ASP A 54 7.59 34.62 0.17
CA ASP A 54 6.84 35.10 -1.01
C ASP A 54 7.77 35.64 -2.12
N SER A 55 8.99 36.07 -1.76
CA SER A 55 10.07 36.45 -2.67
C SER A 55 10.61 35.30 -3.54
N ASP A 56 10.50 34.06 -3.09
CA ASP A 56 11.07 32.88 -3.76
C ASP A 56 10.08 32.26 -4.77
N ILE A 57 8.80 32.66 -4.73
CA ILE A 57 7.71 32.12 -5.58
C ILE A 57 7.43 33.04 -6.79
N ARG A 58 7.81 34.31 -6.73
CA ARG A 58 7.61 35.32 -7.80
C ARG A 58 8.92 35.77 -8.48
N GLY A 59 9.88 34.85 -8.61
CA GLY A 59 11.06 35.03 -9.46
C GLY A 59 10.77 34.68 -10.91
#